data_AF-A0A452F820-F1
#
_entry.id   AF-A0A452F820-F1
#
_cell.length_a   1.000
_cell.length_b   1.000
_cell.length_c   1.000
_cell.angle_alpha   90.00
_cell.angle_beta   90.00
_cell.angle_gamma   90.00
#
_symmetry.space_group_name_H-M   'P 1'
#
loop_
_entity.id
_entity.type
_entity.pdbx_description
1 polymer ?
#
loop_
_entity_poly.entity_id
_entity_poly.type
_entity_poly.pdbx_seq_one_letter_code
_entity_poly.pdbx_strand_id
1 'polypeptide(L)'
;MWAMSGALRPWVLILARSPGARTYAGGGGVSYTQGQSPEPRTREYFYYVDHQGQVGGGGSRPFPLLPTDPQFLVMFFSRLRPNRSGRYEASFPFLSLCGRERNFLRCEDRPVVFTHLLAAGPAPQRLSYCGGGEALAVPFEPARLLPLATNGRLYHPAPERAGGVGLVRSALAFELSACFEYAPGAPELPSHVRWQGRRFALTMDLAPLLLAATPP
;
A
#
# COMPACT_ATOMS: atom_id res chain seq x y z
N MET A 1 68.96 30.23 26.77
CA MET A 1 68.40 28.88 26.53
C MET A 1 66.99 28.87 27.12
N TRP A 2 66.00 29.21 26.28
CA TRP A 2 64.96 28.27 25.76
C TRP A 2 63.86 27.98 26.79
N ALA A 3 62.56 28.07 26.49
CA ALA A 3 61.78 28.71 25.45
C ALA A 3 60.34 28.76 26.00
N MET A 4 59.64 29.88 25.77
CA MET A 4 58.19 29.95 25.97
C MET A 4 57.49 29.15 24.88
N SER A 5 56.42 28.42 25.22
CA SER A 5 55.28 28.21 24.31
C SER A 5 54.10 27.62 25.08
N GLY A 6 53.05 28.44 25.25
CA GLY A 6 51.75 28.03 25.75
C GLY A 6 50.98 27.25 24.68
N ALA A 7 50.43 26.11 25.08
CA ALA A 7 49.57 25.29 24.24
C ALA A 7 48.14 25.88 24.23
N LEU A 8 47.75 26.48 23.10
CA LEU A 8 46.37 26.84 22.79
C LEU A 8 45.54 25.56 22.61
N ARG A 9 44.50 25.39 23.42
CA ARG A 9 43.46 24.37 23.22
C ARG A 9 42.51 24.83 22.12
N PRO A 10 42.35 24.14 20.99
CA PRO A 10 41.30 24.48 20.05
C PRO A 10 39.97 23.95 20.60
N TRP A 11 39.04 24.87 20.85
CA TRP A 11 37.63 24.54 21.02
C TRP A 11 37.09 24.11 19.65
N VAL A 12 37.03 22.80 19.40
CA VAL A 12 36.28 22.27 18.25
C VAL A 12 34.80 22.36 18.60
N LEU A 13 34.11 23.38 18.08
CA LEU A 13 32.66 23.33 17.96
C LEU A 13 32.31 22.13 17.07
N ILE A 14 31.84 21.06 17.69
CA ILE A 14 31.12 20.01 16.98
C ILE A 14 29.79 20.63 16.56
N LEU A 15 29.75 21.17 15.34
CA LEU A 15 28.50 21.39 14.62
C LEU A 15 27.84 20.02 14.48
N ALA A 16 26.89 19.73 15.37
CA ALA A 16 25.96 18.63 15.19
C ALA A 16 25.25 18.87 13.85
N ARG A 17 25.70 18.16 12.80
CA ARG A 17 24.97 18.07 11.54
C ARG A 17 23.66 17.38 11.86
N SER A 18 22.60 18.17 11.99
CA SER A 18 21.22 17.68 11.90
C SER A 18 21.12 16.75 10.69
N PRO A 19 20.49 15.56 10.81
CA PRO A 19 20.30 14.67 9.68
C PRO A 19 19.59 15.47 8.58
N GLY A 20 20.25 15.61 7.43
CA GLY A 20 19.77 16.43 6.33
C GLY A 20 18.36 16.00 5.93
N ALA A 21 17.40 16.87 6.23
CA ALA A 21 16.03 16.80 5.72
C ALA A 21 16.10 16.86 4.18
N ARG A 22 16.01 15.71 3.52
CA ARG A 22 15.85 15.64 2.06
C ARG A 22 14.41 15.99 1.72
N THR A 23 14.23 17.04 0.94
CA THR A 23 12.95 17.41 0.30
C THR A 23 12.76 16.54 -0.94
N TYR A 24 11.64 15.82 -1.02
CA TYR A 24 11.29 14.99 -2.17
C TYR A 24 10.15 15.64 -2.96
N ALA A 25 10.30 15.71 -4.28
CA ALA A 25 9.25 16.14 -5.20
C ALA A 25 8.46 14.91 -5.66
N GLY A 26 7.24 14.72 -5.12
CA GLY A 26 6.30 13.74 -5.67
C GLY A 26 5.81 14.19 -7.05
N GLY A 27 5.48 13.24 -7.93
CA GLY A 27 4.73 13.54 -9.17
C GLY A 27 3.48 14.34 -8.79
N GLY A 28 3.40 15.59 -9.25
CA GLY A 28 2.42 16.58 -8.80
C GLY A 28 2.99 17.83 -8.10
N GLY A 29 4.32 18.02 -8.04
CA GLY A 29 4.92 19.30 -7.62
C GLY A 29 4.85 19.61 -6.13
N VAL A 30 4.37 18.68 -5.30
CA VAL A 30 4.27 18.87 -3.85
C VAL A 30 5.56 18.43 -3.17
N SER A 31 6.18 19.33 -2.40
CA SER A 31 7.37 19.06 -1.61
C SER A 31 7.02 18.53 -0.22
N TYR A 32 7.74 17.50 0.21
CA TYR A 32 7.65 16.96 1.56
C TYR A 32 9.00 16.39 2.02
N THR A 33 9.16 16.28 3.33
CA THR A 33 10.33 15.69 3.97
C THR A 33 9.90 14.54 4.87
N GLN A 34 10.58 13.40 4.77
CA GLN A 34 10.33 12.25 5.63
C GLN A 34 10.58 12.59 7.10
N GLY A 35 9.60 12.32 7.97
CA GLY A 35 9.69 12.56 9.41
C GLY A 35 9.54 14.02 9.81
N GLN A 36 9.00 14.88 8.93
CA GLN A 36 8.75 16.30 9.23
C GLN A 36 7.73 16.48 10.36
N SER A 37 7.81 17.61 11.08
CA SER A 37 6.95 17.92 12.23
C SER A 37 6.31 19.31 12.05
N PRO A 38 5.27 19.45 11.22
CA PRO A 38 4.63 20.75 10.97
C PRO A 38 3.90 21.29 12.21
N GLU A 39 3.50 20.39 13.12
CA GLU A 39 2.82 20.71 14.37
C GLU A 39 3.60 20.11 15.56
N PRO A 40 3.52 20.72 16.75
CA PRO A 40 4.11 20.14 17.95
C PRO A 40 3.61 18.72 18.20
N ARG A 41 4.52 17.78 18.45
CA ARG A 41 4.24 16.36 18.76
C ARG A 41 3.57 15.57 17.61
N THR A 42 3.60 16.06 16.38
CA THR A 42 3.12 15.33 15.21
C THR A 42 4.25 15.08 14.23
N ARG A 43 4.43 13.82 13.80
CA ARG A 43 5.38 13.47 12.74
C ARG A 43 4.64 13.04 11.49
N GLU A 44 5.11 13.47 10.33
CA GLU A 44 4.56 13.09 9.03
C GLU A 44 5.54 12.19 8.27
N TYR A 45 5.04 11.05 7.83
CA TYR A 45 5.76 10.09 7.00
C TYR A 45 4.99 9.83 5.72
N PHE A 46 5.71 9.52 4.65
CA PHE A 46 5.16 9.40 3.31
C PHE A 46 5.53 8.04 2.74
N TYR A 47 4.55 7.29 2.27
CA TYR A 47 4.72 5.91 1.80
C TYR A 47 4.16 5.73 0.41
N TYR A 48 4.71 4.73 -0.27
CA TYR A 48 4.22 4.21 -1.54
C TYR A 48 3.97 2.71 -1.40
N VAL A 49 2.86 2.22 -1.93
CA VAL A 49 2.63 0.77 -2.11
C VAL A 49 2.59 0.43 -3.59
N ASP A 50 3.37 -0.56 -3.99
CA ASP A 50 3.44 -1.06 -5.35
C ASP A 50 2.37 -2.12 -5.64
N HIS A 51 2.28 -2.57 -6.90
CA HIS A 51 1.38 -3.64 -7.32
C HIS A 51 1.74 -5.03 -6.74
N GLN A 52 2.87 -5.19 -6.05
CA GLN A 52 3.25 -6.40 -5.32
C GLN A 52 2.82 -6.36 -3.85
N GLY A 53 2.26 -5.23 -3.39
CA GLY A 53 1.85 -5.01 -2.01
C GLY A 53 3.01 -4.67 -1.07
N GLN A 54 4.15 -4.25 -1.62
CA GLN A 54 5.32 -3.85 -0.86
C GLN A 54 5.26 -2.35 -0.52
N VAL A 55 5.59 -2.01 0.72
CA VAL A 55 5.59 -0.63 1.22
C VAL A 55 7.01 -0.06 1.18
N GLY A 56 7.18 1.07 0.51
CA GLY A 56 8.43 1.82 0.43
C GLY A 56 8.31 3.26 0.91
N GLY A 57 9.45 3.89 1.19
CA GLY A 57 9.52 5.32 1.48
C GLY A 57 9.13 6.15 0.25
N GLY A 58 8.19 7.07 0.41
CA GLY A 58 7.44 7.72 -0.68
C GLY A 58 8.19 8.60 -1.68
N GLY A 59 9.53 8.67 -1.65
CA GLY A 59 10.34 9.53 -2.53
C GLY A 59 10.24 9.22 -4.04
N SER A 60 10.82 10.07 -4.89
CA SER A 60 10.76 9.99 -6.37
C SER A 60 11.53 8.82 -7.00
N ARG A 61 12.19 7.98 -6.19
CA ARG A 61 12.87 6.75 -6.61
C ARG A 61 12.37 5.62 -5.72
N PRO A 62 12.31 4.36 -6.19
CA PRO A 62 12.06 3.22 -5.31
C PRO A 62 13.10 3.27 -4.20
N PHE A 63 12.65 3.69 -3.02
CA PHE A 63 13.46 3.59 -1.81
C PHE A 63 13.74 2.10 -1.58
N PRO A 64 14.87 1.74 -0.94
CA PRO A 64 15.03 0.38 -0.44
C PRO A 64 13.77 0.03 0.34
N LEU A 65 13.19 -1.13 0.04
CA LEU A 65 12.16 -1.74 0.87
C LEU A 65 12.61 -1.57 2.32
N LEU A 66 11.90 -0.78 3.12
CA LEU A 66 12.18 -0.81 4.54
C LEU A 66 11.92 -2.25 4.97
N PRO A 67 12.78 -2.87 5.81
CA PRO A 67 12.38 -4.06 6.54
C PRO A 67 11.12 -3.68 7.30
N THR A 68 9.96 -4.02 6.73
CA THR A 68 8.72 -3.47 7.23
C THR A 68 8.27 -4.44 8.29
N ASP A 69 8.41 -4.01 9.55
CA ASP A 69 7.95 -4.75 10.71
C ASP A 69 6.49 -5.20 10.49
N PRO A 70 6.19 -6.51 10.56
CA PRO A 70 4.82 -7.01 10.41
C PRO A 70 3.83 -6.31 11.34
N GLN A 71 4.23 -5.93 12.56
CA GLN A 71 3.36 -5.20 13.48
C GLN A 71 3.04 -3.80 12.97
N PHE A 72 4.03 -3.11 12.39
CA PHE A 72 3.82 -1.83 11.72
C PHE A 72 2.85 -1.99 10.54
N LEU A 73 3.04 -2.98 9.66
CA LEU A 73 2.14 -3.22 8.52
C LEU A 73 0.69 -3.41 8.97
N VAL A 74 0.50 -4.27 9.97
CA VAL A 74 -0.81 -4.54 10.55
C VAL A 74 -1.42 -3.25 11.08
N MET A 75 -0.69 -2.48 11.88
CA MET A 75 -1.18 -1.24 12.47
C MET A 75 -1.48 -0.16 11.42
N PHE A 76 -0.61 -0.02 10.42
CA PHE A 76 -0.71 0.92 9.31
C PHE A 76 -1.95 0.65 8.46
N PHE A 77 -2.08 -0.56 7.90
CA PHE A 77 -3.20 -0.90 7.02
C PHE A 77 -4.51 -1.11 7.80
N SER A 78 -4.44 -1.50 9.08
CA SER A 78 -5.63 -1.58 9.94
C SER A 78 -6.20 -0.23 10.33
N ARG A 79 -5.53 0.88 10.03
CA ARG A 79 -6.01 2.24 10.32
C ARG A 79 -6.07 3.13 9.08
N LEU A 80 -5.77 2.55 7.92
CA LEU A 80 -5.78 3.25 6.66
C LEU A 80 -7.20 3.71 6.30
N ARG A 81 -7.31 4.96 5.86
CA ARG A 81 -8.56 5.61 5.45
C ARG A 81 -8.31 6.64 4.36
N PRO A 82 -9.34 7.15 3.66
CA PRO A 82 -9.18 8.24 2.71
C PRO A 82 -8.60 9.46 3.43
N ASN A 83 -7.64 10.12 2.78
CA ASN A 83 -7.03 11.33 3.31
C ASN A 83 -8.00 12.50 3.17
N ARG A 84 -8.47 13.00 4.31
CA ARG A 84 -9.32 14.19 4.45
C ARG A 84 -8.73 15.15 5.50
N SER A 85 -7.40 15.20 5.57
CA SER A 85 -6.67 15.95 6.60
C SER A 85 -6.40 17.42 6.21
N GLY A 86 -6.75 17.82 4.99
CA GLY A 86 -6.36 19.09 4.38
C GLY A 86 -4.91 19.13 3.89
N ARG A 87 -4.14 18.05 4.04
CA ARG A 87 -2.72 17.98 3.68
C ARG A 87 -2.47 16.85 2.70
N TYR A 88 -1.78 17.17 1.61
CA TYR A 88 -1.32 16.20 0.61
C TYR A 88 -2.42 15.32 -0.02
N GLU A 89 -3.70 15.69 0.08
CA GLU A 89 -4.83 14.82 -0.32
C GLU A 89 -4.74 14.36 -1.78
N ALA A 90 -4.38 15.25 -2.69
CA ALA A 90 -4.24 14.93 -4.11
C ALA A 90 -3.04 14.00 -4.39
N SER A 91 -1.91 14.18 -3.70
CA SER A 91 -0.69 13.40 -3.95
C SER A 91 -0.60 12.12 -3.12
N PHE A 92 -1.33 12.06 -2.00
CA PHE A 92 -1.40 10.96 -1.05
C PHE A 92 -2.87 10.79 -0.62
N PRO A 93 -3.66 10.05 -1.41
CA PRO A 93 -5.10 9.93 -1.21
C PRO A 93 -5.50 9.10 0.02
N PHE A 94 -4.54 8.46 0.69
CA PHE A 94 -4.79 7.68 1.90
C PHE A 94 -3.92 8.16 3.07
N LEU A 95 -4.45 7.97 4.28
CA LEU A 95 -3.80 8.36 5.53
C LEU A 95 -4.01 7.26 6.57
N SER A 96 -2.96 6.92 7.30
CA SER A 96 -3.02 6.08 8.50
C SER A 96 -2.51 6.85 9.71
N LEU A 97 -3.32 6.90 10.78
CA LEU A 97 -2.93 7.55 12.04
C LEU A 97 -2.40 6.52 13.03
N CYS A 98 -1.13 6.70 13.40
CA CYS A 98 -0.39 5.77 14.24
C CYS A 98 0.07 6.49 15.51
N GLY A 99 -0.85 6.71 16.44
CA GLY A 99 -0.59 7.53 17.62
C GLY A 99 -0.33 8.99 17.24
N ARG A 100 0.92 9.43 17.38
CA ARG A 100 1.36 10.80 17.05
C ARG A 100 1.81 10.97 15.59
N GLU A 101 1.81 9.89 14.82
CA GLU A 101 2.31 9.86 13.45
C GLU A 101 1.16 9.91 12.44
N ARG A 102 1.31 10.78 11.45
CA ARG A 102 0.47 10.86 10.24
C ARG A 102 1.22 10.19 9.12
N ASN A 103 0.73 9.04 8.68
CA ASN A 103 1.37 8.24 7.64
C ASN A 103 0.57 8.36 6.35
N PHE A 104 1.04 9.20 5.45
CA PHE A 104 0.44 9.45 4.15
C PHE A 104 0.81 8.33 3.17
N LEU A 105 -0.15 7.84 2.40
CA LEU A 105 0.04 6.77 1.45
C LEU A 105 -0.48 7.17 0.07
N ARG A 106 0.34 6.91 -0.93
CA ARG A 106 -0.06 6.79 -2.34
C ARG A 106 0.21 5.37 -2.81
N CYS A 107 -0.48 4.96 -3.87
CA CYS A 107 -0.39 3.61 -4.40
C CYS A 107 -0.20 3.64 -5.91
N GLU A 108 0.40 2.59 -6.46
CA GLU A 108 0.44 2.38 -7.91
C GLU A 108 -0.97 2.21 -8.50
N ASP A 109 -1.84 1.52 -7.76
CA ASP A 109 -3.19 1.17 -8.19
C ASP A 109 -4.15 1.24 -7.02
N ARG A 110 -4.13 0.22 -6.15
CA ARG A 110 -4.92 0.17 -4.92
C ARG A 110 -4.04 0.17 -3.68
N PRO A 111 -4.54 0.74 -2.56
CA PRO A 111 -3.83 0.67 -1.29
C PRO A 111 -3.84 -0.75 -0.68
N VAL A 112 -4.82 -1.58 -1.06
CA VAL A 112 -4.91 -2.98 -0.64
C VAL A 112 -4.48 -3.85 -1.80
N VAL A 113 -3.41 -4.62 -1.59
CA VAL A 113 -2.91 -5.61 -2.55
C VAL A 113 -2.93 -6.99 -1.89
N PHE A 114 -3.80 -7.87 -2.37
CA PHE A 114 -3.89 -9.25 -1.95
C PHE A 114 -2.69 -10.03 -2.48
N THR A 115 -1.99 -10.67 -1.56
CA THR A 115 -0.71 -11.34 -1.83
C THR A 115 -0.82 -12.85 -1.74
N HIS A 116 -1.59 -13.36 -0.77
CA HIS A 116 -1.66 -14.79 -0.51
C HIS A 116 -3.09 -15.19 -0.19
N LEU A 117 -3.48 -16.36 -0.69
CA LEU A 117 -4.66 -17.06 -0.17
C LEU A 117 -4.21 -17.90 1.03
N LEU A 118 -4.79 -17.60 2.19
CA LEU A 118 -4.52 -18.33 3.41
C LEU A 118 -5.28 -19.65 3.35
N ALA A 119 -4.54 -20.75 3.46
CA ALA A 119 -5.10 -22.08 3.56
C ALA A 119 -5.88 -22.17 4.87
N ALA A 120 -7.20 -22.21 4.75
CA ALA A 120 -8.05 -22.54 5.87
C ALA A 120 -8.27 -24.05 5.85
N GLY A 121 -8.17 -24.70 7.01
CA GLY A 121 -8.61 -26.09 7.18
C GLY A 121 -10.14 -26.18 6.98
N PRO A 122 -10.95 -26.43 8.01
CA PRO A 122 -12.41 -26.46 7.87
C PRO A 122 -13.06 -25.06 7.73
N ALA A 123 -12.29 -23.96 7.84
CA ALA A 123 -12.81 -22.60 7.79
C ALA A 123 -12.87 -22.05 6.34
N PRO A 124 -13.66 -20.99 6.07
CA PRO A 124 -13.64 -20.32 4.77
C PRO A 124 -12.25 -19.71 4.51
N GLN A 125 -11.75 -19.88 3.29
CA GLN A 125 -10.46 -19.32 2.88
C GLN A 125 -10.47 -17.79 2.96
N ARG A 126 -9.31 -17.21 3.25
CA ARG A 126 -9.14 -15.76 3.42
C ARG A 126 -8.02 -15.26 2.52
N LEU A 127 -8.16 -14.03 2.02
CA LEU A 127 -7.10 -13.35 1.27
C LEU A 127 -6.33 -12.43 2.21
N SER A 128 -5.03 -12.70 2.35
CA SER A 128 -4.08 -11.85 3.06
C SER A 128 -3.54 -10.76 2.14
N TYR A 129 -3.37 -9.55 2.69
CA TYR A 129 -2.89 -8.40 1.93
C TYR A 129 -1.70 -7.69 2.60
N CYS A 130 -0.90 -7.02 1.76
CA CYS A 130 0.21 -6.14 2.14
C CYS A 130 1.13 -6.68 3.25
N GLY A 131 1.42 -8.00 3.23
CA GLY A 131 2.34 -8.65 4.17
C GLY A 131 1.84 -8.85 5.61
N GLY A 132 0.57 -8.58 5.92
CA GLY A 132 0.05 -8.69 7.29
C GLY A 132 -0.51 -10.04 7.72
N GLY A 133 -0.35 -11.09 6.90
CA GLY A 133 -0.75 -12.45 7.24
C GLY A 133 -2.24 -12.56 7.64
N GLU A 134 -2.53 -13.33 8.67
CA GLU A 134 -3.88 -13.52 9.23
C GLU A 134 -4.51 -12.25 9.81
N ALA A 135 -3.69 -11.30 10.26
CA ALA A 135 -4.14 -10.06 10.88
C ALA A 135 -4.64 -9.03 9.85
N LEU A 136 -4.16 -9.12 8.61
CA LEU A 136 -4.65 -8.35 7.46
C LEU A 136 -5.21 -9.31 6.41
N ALA A 137 -6.39 -9.87 6.71
CA ALA A 137 -7.05 -10.76 5.78
C ALA A 137 -8.57 -10.59 5.76
N VAL A 138 -9.15 -10.76 4.56
CA VAL A 138 -10.60 -10.69 4.32
C VAL A 138 -11.13 -12.05 3.87
N PRO A 139 -12.42 -12.38 4.07
CA PRO A 139 -13.02 -13.57 3.50
C PRO A 139 -12.82 -13.63 1.98
N PHE A 140 -12.45 -14.80 1.47
CA PHE A 140 -12.36 -15.00 0.03
C PHE A 140 -13.77 -15.21 -0.56
N GLU A 141 -14.10 -14.36 -1.53
CA GLU A 141 -15.41 -14.33 -2.19
C GLU A 141 -15.20 -14.58 -3.69
N PRO A 142 -15.19 -15.85 -4.14
CA PRO A 142 -14.82 -16.17 -5.52
C PRO A 142 -15.74 -15.50 -6.54
N ALA A 143 -17.05 -15.46 -6.28
CA ALA A 143 -18.05 -14.84 -7.17
C ALA A 143 -17.86 -13.32 -7.37
N ARG A 144 -17.08 -12.65 -6.52
CA ARG A 144 -16.82 -11.21 -6.56
C ARG A 144 -15.42 -10.88 -7.07
N LEU A 145 -14.69 -11.88 -7.56
CA LEU A 145 -13.49 -11.62 -8.35
C LEU A 145 -13.87 -10.84 -9.61
N LEU A 146 -13.14 -9.74 -9.85
CA LEU A 146 -13.36 -8.88 -11.00
C LEU A 146 -12.08 -8.82 -11.84
N PRO A 147 -11.99 -9.59 -12.94
CA PRO A 147 -10.96 -9.40 -13.94
C PRO A 147 -11.30 -8.17 -14.79
N LEU A 148 -10.32 -7.28 -14.96
CA LEU A 148 -10.46 -6.08 -15.77
C LEU A 148 -9.61 -6.21 -17.04
N ALA A 149 -10.27 -6.39 -18.19
CA ALA A 149 -9.59 -6.59 -19.47
C ALA A 149 -8.69 -5.42 -19.88
N THR A 150 -9.07 -4.18 -19.52
CA THR A 150 -8.36 -2.96 -19.96
C THR A 150 -6.93 -2.85 -19.43
N ASN A 151 -6.63 -3.45 -18.27
CA ASN A 151 -5.29 -3.44 -17.70
C ASN A 151 -4.76 -4.84 -17.34
N GLY A 152 -5.53 -5.90 -17.62
CA GLY A 152 -5.18 -7.28 -17.33
C GLY A 152 -5.05 -7.59 -15.83
N ARG A 153 -5.61 -6.75 -14.95
CA ARG A 153 -5.51 -6.92 -13.49
C ARG A 153 -6.76 -7.60 -12.94
N LEU A 154 -6.58 -8.26 -11.79
CA LEU A 154 -7.65 -8.93 -11.06
C LEU A 154 -7.92 -8.20 -9.75
N TYR A 155 -9.19 -8.02 -9.40
CA TYR A 155 -9.61 -7.31 -8.21
C TYR A 155 -10.53 -8.16 -7.34
N HIS A 156 -10.58 -7.83 -6.05
CA HIS A 156 -11.42 -8.49 -5.04
C HIS A 156 -11.93 -7.47 -4.01
N PRO A 157 -13.10 -7.68 -3.36
CA PRO A 157 -13.60 -6.78 -2.33
C PRO A 157 -12.58 -6.57 -1.21
N ALA A 158 -12.36 -5.31 -0.85
CA ALA A 158 -11.45 -4.90 0.21
C ALA A 158 -12.20 -4.09 1.28
N PRO A 159 -11.60 -3.81 2.44
CA PRO A 159 -12.24 -2.97 3.45
C PRO A 159 -12.68 -1.62 2.87
N GLU A 160 -13.92 -1.19 3.15
CA GLU A 160 -14.49 0.06 2.60
C GLU A 160 -13.64 1.29 2.94
N ARG A 161 -13.10 1.32 4.17
CA ARG A 161 -12.16 2.37 4.60
C ARG A 161 -10.92 2.48 3.72
N ALA A 162 -10.52 1.41 3.03
CA ALA A 162 -9.38 1.40 2.12
C ALA A 162 -9.80 1.51 0.64
N GLY A 163 -11.03 1.95 0.36
CA GLY A 163 -11.55 2.13 -1.00
C GLY A 163 -12.43 0.99 -1.51
N GLY A 164 -12.75 -0.02 -0.69
CA GLY A 164 -13.75 -1.05 -1.00
C GLY A 164 -13.34 -2.13 -2.00
N VAL A 165 -12.27 -1.92 -2.75
CA VAL A 165 -11.72 -2.91 -3.70
C VAL A 165 -10.20 -2.87 -3.70
N GLY A 166 -9.62 -4.07 -3.71
CA GLY A 166 -8.18 -4.30 -3.68
C GLY A 166 -7.69 -4.99 -4.94
N LEU A 167 -6.42 -4.78 -5.26
CA LEU A 167 -5.72 -5.44 -6.34
C LEU A 167 -5.29 -6.84 -5.90
N VAL A 168 -5.43 -7.85 -6.75
CA VAL A 168 -4.80 -9.15 -6.56
C VAL A 168 -3.45 -9.13 -7.28
N ARG A 169 -2.35 -9.39 -6.56
CA ARG A 169 -1.02 -9.38 -7.18
C ARG A 169 -0.92 -10.41 -8.32
N SER A 170 -0.08 -10.14 -9.31
CA SER A 170 -0.01 -10.95 -10.54
C SER A 170 0.23 -12.44 -10.30
N ALA A 171 1.10 -12.81 -9.34
CA ALA A 171 1.36 -14.22 -9.02
C ALA A 171 0.09 -14.94 -8.53
N LEU A 172 -0.65 -14.31 -7.61
CA LEU A 172 -1.89 -14.88 -7.08
C LEU A 172 -3.01 -14.84 -8.12
N ALA A 173 -3.07 -13.79 -8.95
CA ALA A 173 -4.03 -13.71 -10.04
C ALA A 173 -3.80 -14.84 -11.07
N PHE A 174 -2.55 -15.17 -11.36
CA PHE A 174 -2.20 -16.29 -12.23
C PHE A 174 -2.65 -17.63 -11.63
N GLU A 175 -2.43 -17.87 -10.33
CA GLU A 175 -2.93 -19.07 -9.65
C GLU A 175 -4.46 -19.19 -9.73
N LEU A 176 -5.17 -18.10 -9.46
CA LEU A 176 -6.64 -18.05 -9.54
C LEU A 176 -7.16 -18.16 -10.97
N SER A 177 -6.36 -17.84 -11.99
CA SER A 177 -6.79 -17.86 -13.39
C SER A 177 -7.20 -19.26 -13.87
N ALA A 178 -6.59 -20.30 -13.31
CA ALA A 178 -6.92 -21.70 -13.59
C ALA A 178 -8.35 -22.09 -13.15
N CYS A 179 -8.96 -21.29 -12.28
CA CYS A 179 -10.33 -21.48 -11.80
C CYS A 179 -11.37 -20.78 -12.67
N PHE A 180 -10.97 -19.92 -13.63
CA PHE A 180 -11.92 -19.18 -14.45
C PHE A 180 -12.47 -19.98 -15.63
N GLU A 181 -13.76 -19.78 -15.91
CA GLU A 181 -14.47 -20.37 -17.05
C GLU A 181 -14.99 -19.26 -17.98
N TYR A 182 -14.74 -19.43 -19.27
CA TYR A 182 -15.11 -18.48 -20.32
C TYR A 182 -16.38 -18.94 -21.02
N ALA A 183 -17.28 -18.01 -21.29
CA ALA A 183 -18.51 -18.33 -22.01
C ALA A 183 -18.21 -18.60 -23.50
N PRO A 184 -18.93 -19.51 -24.16
CA PRO A 184 -18.84 -19.68 -25.60
C PRO A 184 -19.14 -18.35 -26.31
N GLY A 185 -18.19 -17.85 -27.12
CA GLY A 185 -18.36 -16.61 -27.90
C GLY A 185 -17.88 -15.31 -27.22
N ALA A 186 -17.44 -15.34 -25.96
CA ALA A 186 -16.84 -14.19 -25.28
C ALA A 186 -15.54 -14.60 -24.56
N PRO A 187 -14.43 -14.80 -25.30
CA PRO A 187 -13.18 -15.31 -24.72
C PRO A 187 -12.42 -14.27 -23.89
N GLU A 188 -12.78 -12.99 -23.97
CA GLU A 188 -11.99 -11.90 -23.39
C GLU A 188 -12.15 -11.77 -21.88
N LEU A 189 -13.32 -12.12 -21.33
CA LEU A 189 -13.60 -12.06 -19.91
C LEU A 189 -14.25 -13.36 -19.43
N PRO A 190 -13.80 -13.90 -18.30
CA PRO A 190 -14.45 -15.07 -17.73
C PRO A 190 -15.84 -14.70 -17.24
N SER A 191 -16.76 -15.66 -17.35
CA SER A 191 -18.14 -15.51 -16.91
C SER A 191 -18.37 -16.15 -15.54
N HIS A 192 -17.59 -17.18 -15.24
CA HIS A 192 -17.72 -17.96 -14.01
C HIS A 192 -16.36 -18.27 -13.41
N VAL A 193 -16.37 -18.62 -12.13
CA VAL A 193 -15.23 -19.18 -11.41
C VAL A 193 -15.66 -20.50 -10.76
N ARG A 194 -14.82 -21.52 -10.92
CA ARG A 194 -14.97 -22.82 -10.28
C ARG A 194 -14.09 -22.87 -9.05
N TRP A 195 -14.71 -22.91 -7.88
CA TRP A 195 -14.03 -22.90 -6.60
C TRP A 195 -14.53 -24.02 -5.70
N GLN A 196 -13.61 -24.84 -5.17
CA GLN A 196 -13.94 -25.98 -4.29
C GLN A 196 -15.06 -26.89 -4.85
N GLY A 197 -15.00 -27.20 -6.15
CA GLY A 197 -16.00 -28.04 -6.82
C GLY A 197 -17.35 -27.37 -7.11
N ARG A 198 -17.53 -26.10 -6.70
CA ARG A 198 -18.74 -25.32 -6.98
C ARG A 198 -18.46 -24.28 -8.07
N ARG A 199 -19.48 -24.01 -8.89
CA ARG A 199 -19.43 -23.02 -9.96
C ARG A 199 -20.18 -21.77 -9.53
N PHE A 200 -19.55 -20.60 -9.67
CA PHE A 200 -20.10 -19.30 -9.30
C PHE A 200 -20.08 -18.38 -10.52
N ALA A 201 -21.18 -17.68 -10.79
CA ALA A 201 -21.19 -16.59 -11.76
C ALA A 201 -20.44 -15.38 -11.19
N LEU A 202 -19.62 -14.71 -12.01
CA LEU A 202 -18.97 -13.48 -11.60
C LEU A 202 -20.01 -12.34 -11.57
N THR A 203 -20.06 -11.65 -10.44
CA THR A 203 -21.09 -10.64 -10.14
C THR A 203 -20.81 -9.29 -10.77
N MET A 204 -19.55 -8.97 -11.06
CA MET A 204 -19.09 -7.71 -11.64
C MET A 204 -19.48 -6.44 -10.84
N ASP A 205 -19.85 -6.61 -9.58
CA ASP A 205 -20.37 -5.55 -8.70
C ASP A 205 -19.32 -4.50 -8.29
N LEU A 206 -18.03 -4.84 -8.42
CA LEU A 206 -16.92 -3.94 -8.13
C LEU A 206 -16.59 -2.96 -9.28
N ALA A 207 -17.13 -3.16 -10.48
CA ALA A 207 -16.78 -2.35 -11.65
C ALA A 207 -17.01 -0.83 -11.45
N PRO A 208 -18.10 -0.37 -10.80
CA PRO A 208 -18.29 1.06 -10.51
C PRO A 208 -17.19 1.67 -9.64
N LEU A 209 -16.62 0.89 -8.70
CA LEU A 209 -15.53 1.35 -7.82
C LEU A 209 -14.18 1.46 -8.55
N LEU A 210 -14.04 0.79 -9.70
CA LEU A 210 -12.88 0.92 -10.57
C LEU A 210 -13.01 2.12 -11.51
N LEU A 211 -14.21 2.40 -11.99
CA LEU A 211 -14.49 3.53 -12.89
C LEU A 211 -14.54 4.88 -12.15
N ALA A 212 -15.02 4.90 -10.91
CA ALA A 212 -15.05 6.10 -10.08
C ALA A 212 -13.67 6.54 -9.56
N ALA A 213 -12.70 5.62 -9.56
CA ALA A 213 -11.31 5.92 -9.21
C ALA A 213 -10.59 6.45 -10.46
N THR A 214 -10.77 7.74 -10.77
CA THR A 214 -9.93 8.40 -11.77
C THR A 214 -8.49 8.37 -11.26
N PRO A 215 -7.51 7.81 -12.00
CA PRO A 215 -6.12 8.03 -11.66
C PRO A 215 -5.82 9.53 -11.80
N PRO A 216 -5.01 10.12 -10.90
CA PRO A 216 -4.58 11.52 -11.02
C PRO A 216 -3.76 11.77 -12.30
#